data_AF-A0A7K3AL28-F1
#
_entry.id   AF-A0A7K3AL28-F1
#
_cell.length_a   1.000
_cell.length_b   1.000
_cell.length_c   1.000
_cell.angle_alpha   90.00
_cell.angle_beta   90.00
_cell.angle_gamma   90.00
#
_symmetry.space_group_name_H-M   'P 1'
#
loop_
_entity.id
_entity.type
_entity.pdbx_description
1 polymer ?
#
loop_
_entity_poly.entity_id
_entity_poly.type
_entity_poly.pdbx_seq_one_letter_code
_entity_poly.pdbx_strand_id
1 'polypeptide(L)'
;MLVQRPGAPVQDLVGEDTDYYSVDWEDESFADFIDTVLRPRHPTAVISLTTAGVTAAAMANSMLGTAGTPADVVKAMAAVGDGEDNGGRRRIRVQTFSTAGAHRLVAAVTEGQTPSLPGHVLPEQCLSTAELPAVRDAVTNLLDTAGLTDGPALIRLDLHEHGTRVLAAQPTAADDDEAELIRQLTGFDLVRRSLAWPLGLSPAPHGKGAPHGKEEVR
;
A
#
# COMPACT_ATOMS: atom_id res chain seq x y z
N MET A 1 5.63 17.10 8.60
CA MET A 1 5.01 17.93 7.54
C MET A 1 4.06 17.05 6.75
N LEU A 2 2.88 17.57 6.42
CA LEU A 2 1.86 16.92 5.60
C LEU A 2 1.58 17.76 4.35
N VAL A 3 1.43 17.11 3.21
CA VAL A 3 0.98 17.73 1.95
C VAL A 3 -0.29 17.02 1.52
N GLN A 4 -1.35 17.77 1.23
CA GLN A 4 -2.63 17.21 0.77
C GLN A 4 -3.18 17.95 -0.44
N ARG A 5 -4.12 17.31 -1.14
CA ARG A 5 -4.84 17.93 -2.24
C ARG A 5 -5.83 18.95 -1.68
N PRO A 6 -6.06 20.09 -2.37
CA PRO A 6 -7.15 20.99 -2.03
C PRO A 6 -8.49 20.26 -1.91
N GLY A 7 -9.18 20.45 -0.79
CA GLY A 7 -10.49 19.82 -0.52
C GLY A 7 -10.44 18.38 -0.01
N ALA A 8 -9.26 17.76 0.10
CA ALA A 8 -9.13 16.46 0.77
C ALA A 8 -9.32 16.61 2.30
N PRO A 9 -9.87 15.59 2.99
CA PRO A 9 -9.93 15.60 4.45
C PRO A 9 -8.52 15.62 5.03
N VAL A 10 -8.33 16.40 6.11
CA VAL A 10 -7.08 16.41 6.86
C VAL A 10 -6.96 15.09 7.60
N GLN A 11 -5.89 14.34 7.34
CA GLN A 11 -5.65 13.10 8.06
C GLN A 11 -5.27 13.36 9.53
N ASP A 12 -5.67 12.45 10.42
CA ASP A 12 -5.39 12.50 11.87
C ASP A 12 -3.89 12.44 12.23
N LEU A 13 -3.01 12.36 11.23
CA LEU A 13 -1.55 12.43 11.38
C LEU A 13 -1.04 13.87 11.65
N VAL A 14 -1.91 14.89 11.60
CA VAL A 14 -1.54 16.29 11.88
C VAL A 14 -1.59 16.55 13.40
N GLY A 15 -0.43 16.56 14.04
CA GLY A 15 -0.28 17.14 15.39
C GLY A 15 -0.15 18.67 15.34
N GLU A 16 -0.26 19.33 16.49
CA GLU A 16 -0.16 20.81 16.62
C GLU A 16 1.14 21.38 16.02
N ASP A 17 2.23 20.60 16.00
CA ASP A 17 3.54 20.98 15.47
C ASP A 17 3.80 20.52 14.01
N THR A 18 2.77 20.07 13.29
CA THR A 18 2.94 19.56 11.92
C THR A 18 2.69 20.66 10.89
N ASP A 19 3.76 21.10 10.22
CA ASP A 19 3.66 21.93 9.01
C ASP A 19 2.70 21.27 7.99
N TYR A 20 1.70 22.03 7.53
CA TYR A 20 0.65 21.54 6.65
C TYR A 20 0.57 22.39 5.38
N TYR A 21 0.50 21.73 4.21
CA TYR A 21 0.39 22.37 2.91
C TYR A 21 -0.75 21.75 2.09
N SER A 22 -1.56 22.62 1.48
CA SER A 22 -2.58 22.23 0.50
C SER A 22 -2.06 22.58 -0.90
N VAL A 23 -1.77 21.58 -1.72
CA VAL A 23 -1.12 21.75 -3.03
C VAL A 23 -1.78 20.83 -4.03
N ASP A 24 -2.10 21.36 -5.21
CA ASP A 24 -2.51 20.53 -6.34
C ASP A 24 -1.26 19.95 -7.01
N TRP A 25 -0.98 18.67 -6.75
CA TRP A 25 0.20 17.99 -7.29
C TRP A 25 0.02 17.46 -8.71
N GLU A 26 -1.16 17.65 -9.32
CA GLU A 26 -1.39 17.41 -10.75
C GLU A 26 -1.05 18.64 -11.60
N ASP A 27 -0.89 19.81 -10.96
CA ASP A 27 -0.52 21.06 -11.62
C ASP A 27 0.99 21.12 -11.90
N GLU A 28 1.36 21.81 -12.99
CA GLU A 28 2.76 21.99 -13.41
C GLU A 28 3.60 22.71 -12.34
N SER A 29 2.97 23.54 -11.49
CA SER A 29 3.62 24.25 -10.38
C SER A 29 4.07 23.35 -9.22
N PHE A 30 3.71 22.06 -9.21
CA PHE A 30 4.12 21.15 -8.14
C PHE A 30 5.65 20.97 -8.07
N ALA A 31 6.34 21.02 -9.22
CA ALA A 31 7.80 21.01 -9.26
C ALA A 31 8.41 22.22 -8.52
N ASP A 32 7.85 23.42 -8.73
CA ASP A 32 8.27 24.64 -8.04
C ASP A 32 8.02 24.53 -6.53
N PHE A 33 6.90 23.93 -6.11
CA PHE A 33 6.63 23.66 -4.70
C PHE A 33 7.69 22.72 -4.09
N ILE A 34 8.08 21.66 -4.80
CA ILE A 34 9.14 20.76 -4.34
C ILE A 34 10.44 21.53 -4.10
N ASP A 35 10.85 22.37 -5.04
CA ASP A 35 12.13 23.11 -4.94
C ASP A 35 12.10 24.24 -3.92
N THR A 36 10.98 24.96 -3.80
CA THR A 36 10.88 26.14 -2.93
C THR A 36 10.47 25.82 -1.51
N VAL A 37 9.67 24.76 -1.30
CA VAL A 37 9.11 24.41 0.02
C VAL A 37 9.71 23.15 0.59
N LEU A 38 9.81 22.06 -0.19
CA LEU A 38 10.28 20.77 0.32
C LEU A 38 11.81 20.72 0.41
N ARG A 39 12.54 21.13 -0.63
CA ARG A 39 14.01 21.04 -0.69
C ARG A 39 14.71 21.74 0.47
N PRO A 40 14.34 22.97 0.88
CA PRO A 40 14.98 23.65 2.02
C PRO A 40 14.75 22.97 3.37
N ARG A 41 13.77 22.06 3.47
CA ARG A 41 13.46 21.31 4.68
C ARG A 41 14.25 20.01 4.81
N HIS A 42 15.02 19.64 3.80
CA HIS A 42 15.86 18.44 3.78
C HIS A 42 15.10 17.16 4.23
N PRO A 43 13.95 16.83 3.61
CA PRO A 43 13.20 15.64 4.00
C PRO A 43 14.04 14.38 3.75
N THR A 44 13.89 13.37 4.61
CA THR A 44 14.55 12.07 4.43
C THR A 44 13.84 11.20 3.39
N ALA A 45 12.52 11.36 3.27
CA ALA A 45 11.64 10.62 2.37
C ALA A 45 10.36 11.40 2.11
N VAL A 46 9.74 11.18 0.94
CA VAL A 46 8.37 11.61 0.63
C VAL A 46 7.52 10.36 0.42
N ILE A 47 6.47 10.21 1.21
CA ILE A 47 5.66 8.99 1.27
C ILE A 47 4.21 9.36 0.97
N SER A 48 3.59 8.63 0.05
CA SER A 48 2.14 8.68 -0.12
C SER A 48 1.50 7.44 0.46
N LEU A 49 0.40 7.62 1.17
CA LEU A 49 -0.46 6.53 1.66
C LEU A 49 -1.69 6.34 0.77
N THR A 50 -1.78 7.06 -0.35
CA THR A 50 -2.92 6.99 -1.25
C THR A 50 -2.48 6.69 -2.67
N THR A 51 -3.35 6.00 -3.39
CA THR A 51 -3.20 5.79 -4.84
C THR A 51 -2.99 7.10 -5.60
N ALA A 52 -3.76 8.13 -5.28
CA ALA A 52 -3.74 9.40 -6.01
C ALA A 52 -2.42 10.17 -5.83
N GLY A 53 -1.76 10.03 -4.67
CA GLY A 53 -0.53 10.75 -4.37
C GLY A 53 0.76 9.99 -4.73
N VAL A 54 0.68 8.73 -5.16
CA VAL A 54 1.88 7.88 -5.33
C VAL A 54 2.84 8.41 -6.40
N THR A 55 2.30 8.91 -7.52
CA THR A 55 3.09 9.52 -8.60
C THR A 55 3.76 10.81 -8.13
N ALA A 56 3.03 11.65 -7.41
CA ALA A 56 3.56 12.89 -6.86
C ALA A 56 4.69 12.64 -5.85
N ALA A 57 4.53 11.65 -4.96
CA ALA A 57 5.57 11.27 -4.00
C ALA A 57 6.82 10.73 -4.71
N ALA A 58 6.68 9.88 -5.72
CA ALA A 58 7.81 9.37 -6.49
C ALA A 58 8.55 10.45 -7.28
N MET A 59 7.81 11.43 -7.82
CA MET A 59 8.41 12.60 -8.47
C MET A 59 9.21 13.45 -7.47
N ALA A 60 8.62 13.75 -6.30
CA ALA A 60 9.31 14.48 -5.25
C ALA A 60 10.57 13.75 -4.77
N ASN A 61 10.50 12.43 -4.56
CA ASN A 61 11.68 11.63 -4.20
C ASN A 61 12.78 11.71 -5.26
N SER A 62 12.41 11.63 -6.54
CA SER A 62 13.36 11.72 -7.65
C SER A 62 14.03 13.09 -7.71
N MET A 63 13.27 14.18 -7.52
CA MET A 63 13.80 15.55 -7.52
C MET A 63 14.68 15.85 -6.30
N LEU A 64 14.34 15.30 -5.14
CA LEU A 64 15.02 15.56 -3.87
C LEU A 64 16.18 14.59 -3.61
N GLY A 65 16.25 13.46 -4.34
CA GLY A 65 17.21 12.39 -4.09
C GLY A 65 16.92 11.63 -2.79
N THR A 66 15.64 11.52 -2.41
CA THR A 66 15.21 10.91 -1.14
C THR A 66 14.69 9.49 -1.34
N ALA A 67 14.59 8.74 -0.25
CA ALA A 67 14.11 7.37 -0.28
C ALA A 67 12.61 7.29 -0.56
N GLY A 68 12.20 6.27 -1.31
CA GLY A 68 10.80 5.98 -1.64
C GLY A 68 10.71 5.12 -2.90
N THR A 69 9.48 4.84 -3.36
CA THR A 69 9.28 4.04 -4.57
C THR A 69 9.78 4.81 -5.79
N PRO A 70 10.68 4.23 -6.62
CA PRO A 70 11.17 4.89 -7.83
C PRO A 70 10.05 5.20 -8.85
N ALA A 71 10.18 6.31 -9.58
CA ALA A 71 9.15 6.75 -10.52
C ALA A 71 8.96 5.81 -11.72
N ASP A 72 10.01 5.12 -12.15
CA ASP A 72 9.95 4.08 -13.18
C ASP A 72 9.20 2.84 -12.70
N VAL A 73 9.37 2.43 -11.43
CA VAL A 73 8.58 1.36 -10.80
C VAL A 73 7.11 1.74 -10.71
N VAL A 74 6.79 2.97 -10.25
CA VAL A 74 5.41 3.48 -10.23
C VAL A 74 4.79 3.42 -11.62
N LYS A 75 5.53 3.88 -12.64
CA LYS A 75 5.08 3.87 -14.03
C LYS A 75 4.89 2.45 -14.56
N ALA A 76 5.80 1.53 -14.26
CA ALA A 76 5.72 0.13 -14.68
C ALA A 76 4.48 -0.56 -14.10
N MET A 77 4.18 -0.32 -12.82
CA MET A 77 2.97 -0.84 -12.18
C MET A 77 1.69 -0.19 -12.71
N ALA A 78 1.69 1.13 -12.95
CA ALA A 78 0.53 1.83 -13.48
C ALA A 78 0.21 1.45 -14.94
N ALA A 79 1.20 1.00 -15.72
CA ALA A 79 1.00 0.47 -17.06
C ALA A 79 0.28 -0.89 -17.07
N VAL A 80 0.09 -1.51 -15.91
CA VAL A 80 -0.73 -2.71 -15.76
C VAL A 80 -2.19 -2.29 -15.78
N GLY A 81 -2.79 -2.30 -16.96
CA GLY A 81 -4.21 -2.01 -17.12
C GLY A 81 -4.59 -1.86 -18.58
N ASP A 82 -5.45 -2.79 -19.05
CA ASP A 82 -6.54 -2.59 -20.03
C ASP A 82 -7.17 -3.94 -20.36
N GLY A 83 -7.56 -4.69 -19.33
CA GLY A 83 -8.40 -5.86 -19.52
C GLY A 83 -9.86 -5.49 -19.41
N GLU A 84 -10.60 -5.53 -20.52
CA GLU A 84 -12.06 -5.59 -20.46
C GLU A 84 -12.49 -6.72 -19.51
N ASP A 85 -13.57 -6.46 -18.77
CA ASP A 85 -14.20 -7.41 -17.87
C ASP A 85 -14.67 -8.64 -18.67
N ASN A 86 -13.83 -9.66 -18.69
CA ASN A 86 -14.08 -10.89 -19.45
C ASN A 86 -14.87 -11.93 -18.64
N GLY A 87 -15.60 -11.50 -17.61
CA GLY A 87 -16.43 -12.40 -16.80
C GLY A 87 -15.61 -13.31 -15.89
N GLY A 88 -14.59 -12.76 -15.21
CA GLY A 88 -13.91 -13.47 -14.12
C GLY A 88 -14.91 -14.02 -13.10
N ARG A 89 -14.66 -15.21 -12.55
CA ARG A 89 -15.57 -15.81 -11.56
C ARG A 89 -15.61 -14.97 -10.29
N ARG A 90 -14.47 -14.37 -9.92
CA ARG A 90 -14.29 -13.59 -8.71
C ARG A 90 -13.17 -12.57 -8.90
N ARG A 91 -13.43 -11.33 -8.52
CA ARG A 91 -12.43 -10.25 -8.48
C ARG A 91 -11.95 -10.05 -7.06
N ILE A 92 -10.63 -9.92 -6.90
CA ILE A 92 -10.00 -9.70 -5.60
C ILE A 92 -9.03 -8.52 -5.65
N ARG A 93 -8.83 -7.91 -4.49
CA ARG A 93 -7.76 -6.96 -4.20
C ARG A 93 -6.80 -7.64 -3.23
N VAL A 94 -5.50 -7.55 -3.49
CA VAL A 94 -4.48 -8.08 -2.60
C VAL A 94 -3.56 -6.98 -2.14
N GLN A 95 -3.18 -7.05 -0.86
CA GLN A 95 -2.18 -6.20 -0.25
C GLN A 95 -0.90 -6.99 -0.06
N THR A 96 0.22 -6.37 -0.43
CA THR A 96 1.54 -6.95 -0.29
C THR A 96 2.47 -6.00 0.43
N PHE A 97 3.56 -6.55 0.98
CA PHE A 97 4.69 -5.78 1.43
C PHE A 97 5.98 -6.46 0.98
N SER A 98 6.83 -5.71 0.29
CA SER A 98 8.12 -6.18 -0.23
C SER A 98 9.24 -5.75 0.71
N THR A 99 10.23 -6.62 0.89
CA THR A 99 11.45 -6.29 1.64
C THR A 99 12.63 -6.97 0.97
N ALA A 100 13.58 -6.18 0.47
CA ALA A 100 14.74 -6.67 -0.27
C ALA A 100 14.37 -7.66 -1.40
N GLY A 101 13.28 -7.36 -2.14
CA GLY A 101 12.74 -8.19 -3.23
C GLY A 101 11.91 -9.40 -2.77
N ALA A 102 11.81 -9.67 -1.47
CA ALA A 102 10.91 -10.72 -0.97
C ALA A 102 9.49 -10.18 -0.83
N HIS A 103 8.58 -10.66 -1.68
CA HIS A 103 7.18 -10.23 -1.71
C HIS A 103 6.31 -11.05 -0.76
N ARG A 104 5.78 -10.42 0.29
CA ARG A 104 4.81 -11.04 1.18
C ARG A 104 3.40 -10.66 0.79
N LEU A 105 2.55 -11.66 0.53
CA LEU A 105 1.10 -11.48 0.47
C LEU A 105 0.57 -11.27 1.90
N VAL A 106 0.05 -10.08 2.19
CA VAL A 106 -0.42 -9.68 3.53
C VAL A 106 -1.91 -9.95 3.67
N ALA A 107 -2.70 -9.57 2.67
CA ALA A 107 -4.15 -9.74 2.67
C ALA A 107 -4.70 -9.96 1.26
N ALA A 108 -5.87 -10.60 1.19
CA ALA A 108 -6.67 -10.75 -0.02
C ALA A 108 -8.15 -10.52 0.32
N VAL A 109 -8.77 -9.54 -0.33
CA VAL A 109 -10.16 -9.13 -0.10
C VAL A 109 -10.95 -9.27 -1.41
N THR A 110 -12.14 -9.86 -1.33
CA THR A 110 -13.02 -9.99 -2.51
C THR A 110 -13.74 -8.69 -2.78
N GLU A 111 -13.79 -8.25 -4.03
CA GLU A 111 -14.56 -7.06 -4.38
C GLU A 111 -16.06 -7.30 -4.18
N GLY A 112 -16.75 -6.28 -3.67
CA GLY A 112 -18.17 -6.37 -3.30
C GLY A 112 -18.43 -7.11 -1.98
N GLN A 113 -17.42 -7.71 -1.36
CA GLN A 113 -17.53 -8.31 -0.03
C GLN A 113 -16.97 -7.35 1.03
N THR A 114 -17.74 -7.07 2.07
CA THR A 114 -17.23 -6.35 3.24
C THR A 114 -16.32 -7.27 4.06
N PRO A 115 -15.03 -6.96 4.19
CA PRO A 115 -14.14 -7.74 5.04
C PRO A 115 -14.53 -7.53 6.50
N SER A 116 -14.65 -8.63 7.26
CA SER A 116 -15.14 -8.59 8.65
C SER A 116 -14.65 -9.76 9.50
N LEU A 117 -14.27 -10.86 8.86
CA LEU A 117 -13.72 -12.05 9.49
C LEU A 117 -12.34 -12.35 8.91
N PRO A 118 -11.47 -13.07 9.64
CA PRO A 118 -10.17 -13.50 9.13
C PRO A 118 -10.28 -14.23 7.78
N GLY A 119 -11.32 -15.04 7.58
CA GLY A 119 -11.58 -15.75 6.31
C GLY A 119 -11.82 -14.87 5.09
N HIS A 120 -12.11 -13.58 5.28
CA HIS A 120 -12.32 -12.62 4.18
C HIS A 120 -11.04 -11.85 3.80
N VAL A 121 -9.96 -12.02 4.58
CA VAL A 121 -8.77 -11.16 4.52
C VAL A 121 -7.48 -11.97 4.48
N LEU A 122 -7.37 -13.02 5.30
CA LEU A 122 -6.19 -13.88 5.34
C LEU A 122 -6.09 -14.69 4.04
N PRO A 123 -5.02 -14.54 3.25
CA PRO A 123 -4.93 -15.19 1.94
C PRO A 123 -5.11 -16.70 1.99
N GLU A 124 -4.56 -17.36 3.01
CA GLU A 124 -4.67 -18.81 3.22
C GLU A 124 -6.06 -19.30 3.62
N GLN A 125 -6.97 -18.38 3.98
CA GLN A 125 -8.36 -18.69 4.31
C GLN A 125 -9.33 -18.20 3.23
N CYS A 126 -8.98 -17.14 2.52
CA CYS A 126 -9.80 -16.48 1.51
C CYS A 126 -9.66 -17.11 0.12
N LEU A 127 -8.51 -17.74 -0.16
CA LEU A 127 -8.17 -18.38 -1.43
C LEU A 127 -8.14 -19.90 -1.28
N SER A 128 -8.66 -20.60 -2.28
CA SER A 128 -8.55 -22.07 -2.35
C SER A 128 -7.10 -22.52 -2.53
N THR A 129 -6.88 -23.83 -2.33
CA THR A 129 -5.56 -24.46 -2.52
C THR A 129 -5.01 -24.33 -3.94
N ALA A 130 -5.87 -24.14 -4.94
CA ALA A 130 -5.48 -23.88 -6.33
C ALA A 130 -5.24 -22.39 -6.60
N GLU A 131 -6.03 -21.49 -6.02
CA GLU A 131 -5.92 -20.04 -6.24
C GLU A 131 -4.69 -19.44 -5.55
N LEU A 132 -4.38 -19.84 -4.32
CA LEU A 132 -3.33 -19.21 -3.53
C LEU A 132 -1.94 -19.25 -4.21
N PRO A 133 -1.47 -20.40 -4.75
CA PRO A 133 -0.21 -20.43 -5.50
C PRO A 133 -0.26 -19.57 -6.76
N ALA A 134 -1.35 -19.64 -7.54
CA ALA A 134 -1.49 -18.88 -8.78
C ALA A 134 -1.50 -17.36 -8.55
N VAL A 135 -2.17 -16.90 -7.49
CA VAL A 135 -2.15 -15.49 -7.06
C VAL A 135 -0.74 -15.09 -6.62
N ARG A 136 -0.07 -15.92 -5.82
CA ARG A 136 1.29 -15.63 -5.36
C ARG A 136 2.26 -15.49 -6.54
N ASP A 137 2.23 -16.42 -7.48
CA ASP A 137 3.12 -16.41 -8.64
C ASP A 137 2.85 -15.19 -9.55
N ALA A 138 1.58 -14.87 -9.80
CA ALA A 138 1.20 -13.70 -10.60
C ALA A 138 1.65 -12.39 -9.95
N VAL A 139 1.47 -12.27 -8.62
CA VAL A 139 1.89 -11.11 -7.84
C VAL A 139 3.41 -10.98 -7.81
N THR A 140 4.13 -12.06 -7.51
CA THR A 140 5.60 -12.07 -7.48
C THR A 140 6.16 -11.68 -8.84
N ASN A 141 5.71 -12.32 -9.92
CA ASN A 141 6.18 -12.01 -11.27
C ASN A 141 5.91 -10.55 -11.66
N LEU A 142 4.74 -10.01 -11.31
CA LEU A 142 4.42 -8.61 -11.52
C LEU A 142 5.40 -7.69 -10.80
N LEU A 143 5.61 -7.90 -9.50
CA LEU A 143 6.41 -7.01 -8.65
C LEU A 143 7.90 -7.09 -9.02
N ASP A 144 8.41 -8.28 -9.32
CA ASP A 144 9.77 -8.49 -9.85
C ASP A 144 9.96 -7.79 -11.19
N THR A 145 9.00 -7.94 -12.12
CA THR A 145 9.06 -7.31 -13.45
C THR A 145 8.98 -5.78 -13.36
N ALA A 146 8.17 -5.26 -12.43
CA ALA A 146 8.08 -3.83 -12.17
C ALA A 146 9.32 -3.28 -11.45
N GLY A 147 10.13 -4.14 -10.84
CA GLY A 147 11.33 -3.75 -10.09
C GLY A 147 11.06 -3.27 -8.66
N LEU A 148 9.91 -3.61 -8.07
CA LEU A 148 9.59 -3.19 -6.69
C LEU A 148 10.42 -4.01 -5.69
N THR A 149 11.38 -3.41 -5.00
CA THR A 149 12.18 -4.15 -3.99
C THR A 149 11.62 -4.04 -2.58
N ASP A 150 11.11 -2.86 -2.23
CA ASP A 150 10.69 -2.51 -0.89
C ASP A 150 9.40 -1.68 -0.91
N GLY A 151 8.55 -1.90 0.08
CA GLY A 151 7.31 -1.13 0.26
C GLY A 151 6.03 -1.88 -0.08
N PRO A 152 4.88 -1.22 0.11
CA PRO A 152 3.57 -1.83 -0.09
C PRO A 152 3.21 -1.90 -1.57
N ALA A 153 2.32 -2.83 -1.92
CA ALA A 153 1.58 -2.75 -3.16
C ALA A 153 0.15 -3.27 -3.03
N LEU A 154 -0.77 -2.54 -3.64
CA LEU A 154 -2.17 -2.88 -3.83
C LEU A 154 -2.37 -3.33 -5.27
N ILE A 155 -2.83 -4.57 -5.44
CA ILE A 155 -2.98 -5.21 -6.75
C ILE A 155 -4.39 -5.74 -6.88
N ARG A 156 -5.01 -5.54 -8.04
CA ARG A 156 -6.35 -6.06 -8.36
C ARG A 156 -6.22 -7.20 -9.36
N LEU A 157 -6.91 -8.29 -9.11
CA LEU A 157 -6.84 -9.50 -9.92
C LEU A 157 -8.23 -10.06 -10.22
N ASP A 158 -8.39 -10.62 -11.42
CA ASP A 158 -9.48 -11.52 -11.76
C ASP A 158 -9.00 -12.97 -11.61
N LEU A 159 -9.78 -13.74 -10.85
CA LEU A 159 -9.60 -15.18 -10.69
C LEU A 159 -10.47 -15.92 -11.71
N HIS A 160 -9.83 -16.80 -12.47
CA HIS A 160 -10.47 -17.69 -13.44
C HIS A 160 -10.22 -19.15 -13.06
N GLU A 161 -11.00 -20.05 -13.65
CA GLU A 161 -10.86 -21.50 -13.45
C GLU A 161 -9.48 -22.04 -13.88
N HIS A 162 -8.80 -21.34 -14.80
CA HIS A 162 -7.52 -21.76 -15.38
C HIS A 162 -6.37 -20.78 -15.11
N GLY A 163 -6.54 -19.80 -14.20
CA GLY A 163 -5.46 -18.89 -13.86
C GLY A 163 -5.91 -17.56 -13.27
N THR A 164 -4.92 -16.69 -13.06
CA THR A 164 -5.08 -15.39 -12.44
C THR A 164 -4.63 -14.30 -13.40
N ARG A 165 -5.41 -13.24 -13.55
CA ARG A 165 -5.08 -12.08 -14.37
C ARG A 165 -4.93 -10.84 -13.50
N VAL A 166 -3.86 -10.06 -13.67
CA VAL A 166 -3.71 -8.77 -13.02
C VAL A 166 -4.47 -7.70 -13.83
N LEU A 167 -5.26 -6.88 -13.14
CA LEU A 167 -6.07 -5.81 -13.73
C LEU A 167 -5.47 -4.42 -13.47
N ALA A 168 -4.89 -4.23 -12.29
CA ALA A 168 -4.31 -2.96 -11.86
C ALA A 168 -3.29 -3.20 -10.74
N ALA A 169 -2.28 -2.34 -10.65
CA ALA A 169 -1.27 -2.43 -9.61
C ALA A 169 -0.74 -1.04 -9.24
N GLN A 170 -0.61 -0.77 -7.93
CA GLN A 170 -0.11 0.51 -7.40
C GLN A 170 0.80 0.26 -6.19
N PRO A 171 1.95 0.95 -6.07
CA PRO A 171 2.87 0.78 -4.94
C PRO A 171 2.42 1.64 -3.73
N THR A 172 1.23 1.33 -3.22
CA THR A 172 0.62 1.98 -2.05
C THR A 172 -0.01 0.93 -1.15
N ALA A 173 -0.25 1.29 0.10
CA ALA A 173 -1.12 0.52 0.99
C ALA A 173 -2.60 0.75 0.64
N ALA A 174 -3.48 -0.04 1.25
CA ALA A 174 -4.92 0.22 1.27
C ALA A 174 -5.24 1.60 1.86
N ASP A 175 -6.46 2.06 1.66
CA ASP A 175 -7.01 3.17 2.44
C ASP A 175 -6.99 2.86 3.95
N ASP A 176 -7.14 3.91 4.76
CA ASP A 176 -6.94 3.85 6.21
C ASP A 176 -7.86 2.82 6.89
N ASP A 177 -9.13 2.72 6.47
CA ASP A 177 -10.11 1.79 7.04
C ASP A 177 -9.78 0.33 6.72
N GLU A 178 -9.45 0.01 5.46
CA GLU A 178 -9.07 -1.35 5.06
C GLU A 178 -7.71 -1.74 5.66
N ALA A 179 -6.76 -0.81 5.72
CA ALA A 179 -5.45 -1.05 6.31
C ALA A 179 -5.54 -1.34 7.82
N GLU A 180 -6.40 -0.62 8.54
CA GLU A 180 -6.67 -0.86 9.95
C GLU A 180 -7.32 -2.21 10.18
N LEU A 181 -8.30 -2.59 9.36
CA LEU A 181 -8.92 -3.91 9.43
C LEU A 181 -7.91 -5.03 9.15
N ILE A 182 -7.07 -4.86 8.12
CA ILE A 182 -5.98 -5.81 7.82
C ILE A 182 -5.05 -5.91 9.02
N ARG A 183 -4.68 -4.80 9.65
CA ARG A 183 -3.84 -4.81 10.85
C ARG A 183 -4.49 -5.60 11.98
N GLN A 184 -5.78 -5.40 12.23
CA GLN A 184 -6.51 -6.12 13.28
C GLN A 184 -6.60 -7.63 13.02
N LEU A 185 -6.85 -8.04 11.77
CA LEU A 185 -7.07 -9.44 11.42
C LEU A 185 -5.79 -10.23 11.12
N THR A 186 -4.75 -9.56 10.62
CA THR A 186 -3.48 -10.20 10.22
C THR A 186 -2.32 -9.93 11.20
N GLY A 187 -2.46 -8.90 12.06
CA GLY A 187 -1.38 -8.38 12.89
C GLY A 187 -0.30 -7.62 12.12
N PHE A 188 -0.44 -7.45 10.80
CA PHE A 188 0.52 -6.76 9.95
C PHE A 188 0.10 -5.30 9.74
N ASP A 189 0.89 -4.37 10.28
CA ASP A 189 0.63 -2.94 10.17
C ASP A 189 1.23 -2.37 8.87
N LEU A 190 0.43 -2.37 7.80
CA LEU A 190 0.83 -1.89 6.48
C LEU A 190 1.21 -0.41 6.49
N VAL A 191 0.43 0.45 7.15
CA VAL A 191 0.69 1.89 7.21
C VAL A 191 2.02 2.16 7.89
N ARG A 192 2.23 1.57 9.08
CA ARG A 192 3.49 1.76 9.83
C ARG A 192 4.69 1.22 9.07
N ARG A 193 4.57 0.07 8.41
CA ARG A 193 5.64 -0.49 7.57
C ARG A 193 5.94 0.40 6.37
N SER A 194 4.91 0.97 5.74
CA SER A 194 5.02 1.88 4.60
C SER A 194 5.73 3.19 4.96
N LEU A 195 5.50 3.71 6.17
CA LEU A 195 6.19 4.89 6.70
C LEU A 195 7.63 4.59 7.14
N ALA A 196 7.90 3.37 7.61
CA ALA A 196 9.18 3.02 8.22
C ALA A 196 10.26 2.62 7.21
N TRP A 197 9.90 1.92 6.13
CA TRP A 197 10.90 1.37 5.20
C TRP A 197 11.76 2.43 4.49
N PRO A 198 11.23 3.61 4.06
CA PRO A 198 12.06 4.63 3.41
C PRO A 198 13.07 5.24 4.38
N LEU A 199 12.79 5.14 5.69
CA LEU A 199 13.65 5.61 6.76
C LEU A 199 14.70 4.56 7.19
N GLY A 200 14.74 3.40 6.52
CA GLY A 200 15.59 2.27 6.89
C GLY A 200 15.19 1.62 8.23
N LEU A 201 13.97 1.90 8.71
CA LEU A 201 13.47 1.36 9.96
C LEU A 201 12.75 0.04 9.71
N SER A 202 13.12 -1.00 10.45
CA SER A 202 12.31 -2.22 10.54
C SER A 202 11.42 -2.12 11.78
N PRO A 203 10.10 -1.88 11.64
CA PRO A 203 9.25 -1.81 12.82
C PRO A 203 9.26 -3.16 13.53
N ALA A 204 9.44 -3.11 14.86
CA ALA A 204 9.36 -4.30 15.70
C ALA A 204 8.00 -5.01 15.48
N PRO A 205 7.94 -6.35 15.50
CA PRO A 205 6.66 -7.04 15.50
C PRO A 205 5.86 -6.56 16.71
N HIS A 206 4.64 -6.08 16.48
CA HIS A 206 3.71 -5.80 17.57
C HIS A 206 3.43 -7.13 18.28
N GLY A 207 3.84 -7.23 19.55
CA GLY A 207 3.55 -8.39 20.38
C GLY A 207 2.04 -8.60 20.44
N LYS A 208 1.60 -9.86 20.26
CA LYS A 208 0.24 -10.27 20.57
C LYS A 208 -0.07 -9.77 21.98
N GLY A 209 -1.04 -8.86 22.10
CA GLY A 209 -1.59 -8.51 23.42
C GLY A 209 -1.94 -9.82 24.11
N ALA A 210 -1.32 -10.05 25.28
CA ALA A 210 -1.62 -11.20 26.11
C ALA A 210 -3.14 -11.27 26.35
N PRO A 211 -3.73 -12.47 26.41
CA PRO A 211 -5.12 -12.61 26.80
C PRO A 211 -5.27 -11.98 28.19
N HIS A 212 -6.26 -11.10 28.36
CA HIS A 212 -6.72 -10.73 29.69
C HIS A 212 -7.32 -11.99 30.31
N GLY A 213 -6.46 -12.75 30.99
CA GLY A 213 -6.83 -13.85 31.86
C GLY A 213 -7.78 -13.32 32.93
N LYS A 214 -8.89 -14.04 33.09
CA LYS A 214 -9.92 -13.82 34.09
C LYS A 214 -9.41 -14.25 35.47
N GLU A 215 -9.78 -13.53 36.52
CA GLU A 215 -10.18 -14.05 37.86
C GLU A 215 -10.41 -12.83 38.77
N GLU A 216 -11.30 -12.77 39.76
CA GLU A 216 -12.58 -13.38 40.09
C GLU A 216 -13.07 -12.57 41.30
N VAL A 217 -14.38 -12.62 41.54
CA VAL A 217 -15.07 -12.08 42.71
C VAL A 217 -14.42 -12.56 44.02
N ARG A 218 -14.17 -11.65 44.96
CA ARG A 218 -14.42 -11.84 46.39
C ARG A 218 -14.77 -10.52 47.07
#